data_AF-A0A2V2RLT8-F1
#
_entry.id   AF-A0A2V2RLT8-F1
#
_cell.length_a   1.000
_cell.length_b   1.000
_cell.length_c   1.000
_cell.angle_alpha   90.00
_cell.angle_beta   90.00
_cell.angle_gamma   90.00
#
_symmetry.space_group_name_H-M   'P 1'
#
loop_
_entity.id
_entity.type
_entity.pdbx_description
1 polymer ?
#
loop_
_entity_poly.entity_id
_entity_poly.type
_entity_poly.pdbx_seq_one_letter_code
_entity_poly.pdbx_strand_id
1 'polypeptide(L)'
;MKNRTVAILIAVTFIACHCSLLFAEEWYVAYQAGIDAVNQKNWGVAEAKLKTALSTGPKSGKKVKFYGLKFDQYVPHYYLGVVYANTNRNQEAQNEFQQVDPTTLFPPQLANL
;
A
#
# COMPACT_ATOMS: atom_id res chain seq x y z
N MET A 1 -20.80 24.25 44.65
CA MET A 1 -19.82 24.63 43.59
C MET A 1 -18.85 23.50 43.19
N LYS A 2 -19.05 22.24 43.63
CA LYS A 2 -18.13 21.11 43.35
C LYS A 2 -18.56 20.22 42.16
N ASN A 3 -19.81 20.37 41.69
CA ASN A 3 -20.42 19.49 40.67
C ASN A 3 -20.38 20.07 39.25
N ARG A 4 -20.13 21.39 39.11
CA ARG A 4 -20.04 22.06 37.79
C ARG A 4 -18.66 21.85 37.15
N THR A 5 -17.61 21.77 37.98
CA THR A 5 -16.24 21.48 37.54
C THR A 5 -16.04 20.03 37.12
N VAL A 6 -16.72 19.07 37.77
CA VAL A 6 -16.71 17.65 37.37
C VAL A 6 -17.42 17.45 36.03
N ALA A 7 -18.52 18.17 35.78
CA ALA A 7 -19.26 18.09 34.52
C ALA A 7 -18.45 18.62 33.32
N ILE A 8 -17.63 19.66 33.52
CA ILE A 8 -16.79 20.24 32.47
C ILE A 8 -15.60 19.33 32.13
N LEU A 9 -15.05 18.61 33.12
CA LEU A 9 -13.97 17.64 32.89
C LEU A 9 -14.43 16.42 32.06
N ILE A 10 -15.69 15.99 32.19
CA ILE A 10 -16.22 14.85 31.41
C ILE A 10 -16.51 15.25 29.96
N ALA A 11 -16.91 16.50 29.70
CA ALA A 11 -17.19 16.99 28.35
C ALA A 11 -15.94 17.20 27.47
N VAL A 12 -14.82 17.63 28.06
CA VAL A 12 -13.55 17.82 27.32
C VAL A 12 -12.92 16.47 26.94
N THR A 13 -13.19 15.41 27.70
CA THR A 13 -12.65 14.06 27.45
C THR A 13 -13.35 13.36 26.27
N PHE A 14 -14.53 13.83 25.83
CA PHE A 14 -15.27 13.23 24.72
C PHE A 14 -14.89 13.76 23.32
N ILE A 15 -14.24 14.94 23.23
CA ILE A 15 -13.86 15.57 21.94
C ILE A 15 -12.48 15.11 21.46
N ALA A 16 -11.70 14.45 22.33
CA ALA A 16 -10.53 13.69 21.92
C ALA A 16 -10.88 12.20 21.66
N CYS A 17 -12.14 11.90 21.33
CA CYS A 17 -12.47 10.63 20.67
C CYS A 17 -11.80 10.68 19.30
N HIS A 18 -10.60 10.12 19.27
CA HIS A 18 -9.74 10.02 18.12
C HIS A 18 -10.58 9.50 16.96
N CYS A 19 -10.81 10.36 15.97
CA CYS A 19 -11.39 9.98 14.70
C CYS A 19 -10.35 9.12 13.95
N SER A 20 -10.09 7.93 14.45
CA SER A 20 -9.39 6.85 13.76
C SER A 20 -10.39 6.08 12.91
N LEU A 21 -11.30 6.79 12.25
CA LEU A 21 -12.35 6.19 11.45
C LEU A 21 -11.89 6.16 9.99
N LEU A 22 -11.29 5.02 9.64
CA LEU A 22 -11.28 4.46 8.29
C LEU A 22 -10.55 5.27 7.22
N PHE A 23 -9.37 5.81 7.53
CA PHE A 23 -8.43 6.07 6.44
C PHE A 23 -7.93 4.72 5.92
N ALA A 24 -8.13 4.48 4.61
CA ALA A 24 -7.48 3.40 3.90
C ALA A 24 -5.99 3.41 4.26
N GLU A 25 -5.43 2.25 4.62
CA GLU A 25 -4.04 2.18 5.10
C GLU A 25 -3.11 2.86 4.08
N GLU A 26 -2.20 3.71 4.56
CA GLU A 26 -1.39 4.59 3.71
C GLU A 26 -0.65 3.80 2.61
N TRP A 27 -0.13 2.62 2.97
CA TRP A 27 0.53 1.73 2.02
C TRP A 27 -0.41 1.26 0.90
N TYR A 28 -1.68 1.02 1.18
CA TYR A 28 -2.65 0.54 0.20
C TYR A 28 -2.97 1.65 -0.80
N VAL A 29 -3.21 2.87 -0.30
CA VAL A 29 -3.42 4.05 -1.15
C VAL A 29 -2.19 4.30 -2.02
N ALA A 30 -1.00 4.22 -1.43
CA ALA A 30 0.26 4.37 -2.17
C ALA A 30 0.45 3.26 -3.21
N TYR A 31 0.14 2.00 -2.88
CA TYR A 31 0.26 0.87 -3.80
C TYR A 31 -0.66 1.03 -5.01
N GLN A 32 -1.92 1.35 -4.77
CA GLN A 32 -2.89 1.56 -5.85
C GLN A 32 -2.46 2.73 -6.75
N ALA A 33 -2.08 3.86 -6.16
CA ALA A 33 -1.57 5.01 -6.91
C ALA A 33 -0.30 4.69 -7.70
N GLY A 34 0.56 3.82 -7.15
CA GLY A 34 1.76 3.33 -7.83
C GLY A 34 1.44 2.49 -9.06
N ILE A 35 0.51 1.54 -8.96
CA ILE A 35 0.03 0.73 -10.09
C ILE A 35 -0.63 1.61 -11.15
N ASP A 36 -1.48 2.55 -10.75
CA ASP A 36 -2.15 3.45 -11.67
C ASP A 36 -1.12 4.31 -12.43
N ALA A 37 -0.07 4.77 -11.73
CA ALA A 37 1.03 5.49 -12.35
C ALA A 37 1.88 4.61 -13.30
N VAL A 38 2.08 3.32 -12.99
CA VAL A 38 2.70 2.35 -13.92
C VAL A 38 1.87 2.24 -15.20
N ASN A 39 0.55 2.08 -15.08
CA ASN A 39 -0.35 1.98 -16.23
C ASN A 39 -0.33 3.25 -17.10
N GLN A 40 -0.14 4.41 -16.48
CA GLN A 40 0.01 5.70 -17.15
C GLN A 40 1.43 5.98 -17.64
N LYS A 41 2.39 5.05 -17.42
CA LYS A 41 3.82 5.23 -17.71
C LYS A 41 4.45 6.44 -17.01
N ASN A 42 3.83 6.89 -15.92
CA ASN A 42 4.36 7.96 -15.09
C ASN A 42 5.37 7.37 -14.10
N TRP A 43 6.55 7.02 -14.62
CA TRP A 43 7.55 6.22 -13.91
C TRP A 43 8.05 6.86 -12.61
N GLY A 44 8.21 8.19 -12.59
CA GLY A 44 8.67 8.90 -11.38
C GLY A 44 7.64 8.85 -10.25
N VAL A 45 6.35 9.05 -10.57
CA VAL A 45 5.27 8.91 -9.59
C VAL A 45 5.11 7.45 -9.15
N ALA A 46 5.19 6.52 -10.10
CA ALA A 46 5.12 5.09 -9.81
C ALA A 46 6.20 4.66 -8.82
N GLU A 47 7.47 5.01 -9.06
CA GLU A 47 8.57 4.69 -8.16
C GLU A 47 8.33 5.23 -6.75
N ALA A 48 8.00 6.52 -6.64
CA ALA A 48 7.79 7.17 -5.35
C ALA A 48 6.67 6.48 -4.56
N LYS A 49 5.52 6.22 -5.21
CA LYS A 49 4.36 5.62 -4.56
C LYS A 49 4.57 4.15 -4.19
N LEU A 50 5.23 3.37 -5.06
CA LEU A 50 5.55 1.98 -4.75
C LEU A 50 6.59 1.86 -3.62
N LYS A 51 7.56 2.78 -3.53
CA LYS A 51 8.49 2.84 -2.39
C LYS A 51 7.77 3.16 -1.08
N THR A 52 6.84 4.13 -1.09
CA THR A 52 5.99 4.42 0.08
C THR A 52 5.17 3.21 0.51
N ALA A 53 4.57 2.51 -0.46
CA ALA A 53 3.83 1.27 -0.18
C ALA A 53 4.74 0.21 0.45
N LEU A 54 5.94 0.02 -0.09
CA LEU A 54 6.88 -0.97 0.41
C LEU A 54 7.38 -0.64 1.83
N SER A 55 7.58 0.65 2.15
CA SER A 55 8.11 1.07 3.46
C SER A 55 7.09 0.97 4.60
N THR A 56 5.80 1.14 4.28
CA THR A 56 4.72 1.18 5.29
C THR A 56 3.79 -0.04 5.23
N GLY A 57 3.93 -0.85 4.18
CA GLY A 57 3.03 -1.96 3.89
C GLY A 57 3.45 -3.30 4.50
N PRO A 58 2.56 -4.28 4.41
CA PRO A 58 2.83 -5.64 4.87
C PRO A 58 3.87 -6.32 3.96
N LYS A 59 4.29 -7.53 4.35
CA LYS A 59 5.10 -8.38 3.47
C LYS A 59 4.33 -8.70 2.18
N SER A 60 5.02 -8.67 1.03
CA SER A 60 4.50 -9.12 -0.26
C SER A 60 3.90 -10.52 -0.18
N GLY A 61 2.81 -10.78 -0.92
CA GLY A 61 2.14 -12.08 -0.89
C GLY A 61 0.88 -12.17 -1.75
N LYS A 62 0.42 -13.40 -2.00
CA LYS A 62 -0.77 -13.71 -2.83
C LYS A 62 -2.10 -13.31 -2.21
N LYS A 63 -2.15 -13.24 -0.89
CA LYS A 63 -3.37 -13.00 -0.13
C LYS A 63 -3.06 -12.08 1.03
N VAL A 64 -2.98 -10.79 0.74
CA VAL A 64 -2.80 -9.73 1.71
C VAL A 64 -4.14 -9.07 1.97
N LYS A 65 -4.45 -8.82 3.25
CA LYS A 65 -5.66 -8.09 3.64
C LYS A 65 -5.46 -6.61 3.31
N PHE A 66 -6.27 -6.06 2.41
CA PHE A 66 -6.17 -4.65 2.02
C PHE A 66 -7.04 -3.80 2.94
N TYR A 67 -8.32 -4.15 3.08
CA TYR A 67 -9.25 -3.53 4.03
C TYR A 67 -10.47 -4.42 4.22
N GLY A 68 -11.15 -4.32 5.37
CA GLY A 68 -12.37 -5.10 5.63
C GLY A 68 -12.20 -6.59 5.35
N LEU A 69 -12.97 -7.13 4.41
CA LEU A 69 -12.88 -8.50 3.91
C LEU A 69 -12.20 -8.61 2.53
N LYS A 70 -11.62 -7.53 2.00
CA LYS A 70 -10.88 -7.52 0.74
C LYS A 70 -9.49 -8.08 0.95
N PHE A 71 -9.21 -9.19 0.28
CA PHE A 71 -7.89 -9.77 0.16
C PHE A 71 -7.49 -9.77 -1.30
N ASP A 72 -6.25 -9.38 -1.57
CA ASP A 72 -5.72 -9.37 -2.93
C ASP A 72 -4.21 -9.63 -2.91
N GLN A 73 -3.63 -9.73 -4.10
CA GLN A 73 -2.21 -9.85 -4.27
C GLN A 73 -1.50 -8.51 -4.05
N TYR A 74 -0.45 -8.54 -3.25
CA TYR A 74 0.43 -7.41 -3.00
C TYR A 74 1.85 -7.76 -3.49
N VAL A 75 2.25 -7.20 -4.63
CA VAL A 75 3.54 -7.45 -5.29
C VAL A 75 4.28 -6.16 -5.65
N PRO A 76 4.56 -5.26 -4.68
CA PRO A 76 5.22 -3.98 -4.93
C PRO A 76 6.59 -4.12 -5.62
N HIS A 77 7.37 -5.15 -5.27
CA HIS A 77 8.67 -5.43 -5.90
C HIS A 77 8.55 -5.72 -7.40
N TYR A 78 7.52 -6.43 -7.84
CA TYR A 78 7.29 -6.67 -9.26
C TYR A 78 7.09 -5.36 -10.02
N TYR A 79 6.22 -4.48 -9.49
CA TYR A 79 5.94 -3.20 -10.12
C TYR A 79 7.15 -2.25 -10.07
N LEU A 80 7.95 -2.25 -8.99
CA LEU A 80 9.22 -1.51 -8.95
C LEU A 80 10.21 -2.03 -10.00
N GLY A 81 10.31 -3.35 -10.16
CA GLY A 81 11.12 -3.95 -11.23
C GLY A 81 10.67 -3.48 -12.62
N VAL A 82 9.36 -3.41 -12.88
CA VAL A 82 8.81 -2.86 -14.13
C VAL A 82 9.19 -1.39 -14.31
N VAL A 83 9.09 -0.56 -13.26
CA VAL A 83 9.46 0.86 -13.30
C VAL A 83 10.95 1.02 -13.63
N TYR A 84 11.82 0.26 -12.98
CA TYR A 84 13.26 0.32 -13.21
C TYR A 84 13.65 -0.17 -14.60
N ALA A 85 13.01 -1.24 -15.10
CA ALA A 85 13.23 -1.71 -16.47
C ALA A 85 12.84 -0.66 -17.52
N ASN A 86 11.72 0.04 -17.33
CA ASN A 86 11.26 1.10 -18.23
C ASN A 86 12.05 2.42 -18.12
N THR A 87 12.90 2.56 -17.11
CA THR A 87 13.77 3.73 -16.90
C THR A 87 15.25 3.42 -17.13
N ASN A 88 15.56 2.30 -17.80
CA ASN A 88 16.90 1.80 -18.10
C ASN A 88 17.79 1.48 -16.87
N ARG A 89 17.16 1.30 -15.70
CA ARG A 89 17.82 0.95 -14.44
C ARG A 89 17.85 -0.57 -14.26
N ASN A 90 18.50 -1.27 -15.18
CA ASN A 90 18.42 -2.73 -15.31
C ASN A 90 18.92 -3.48 -14.06
N GLN A 91 19.96 -2.99 -13.39
CA GLN A 91 20.46 -3.62 -12.17
C GLN A 91 19.44 -3.57 -11.04
N GLU A 92 18.80 -2.42 -10.86
CA GLU A 92 17.77 -2.25 -9.84
C GLU A 92 16.53 -3.06 -10.17
N ALA A 93 16.16 -3.13 -11.46
CA ALA A 93 15.09 -4.00 -11.92
C ALA A 93 15.34 -5.47 -11.54
N GLN A 94 16.55 -5.96 -11.82
CA GLN A 94 16.94 -7.33 -11.47
C GLN A 94 16.86 -7.57 -9.95
N ASN A 95 17.36 -6.64 -9.15
CA ASN A 95 17.31 -6.74 -7.69
C ASN A 95 15.86 -6.82 -7.19
N GLU A 96 14.95 -6.00 -7.73
CA GLU A 96 13.54 -6.03 -7.35
C GLU A 96 12.85 -7.33 -7.80
N PHE A 97 13.12 -7.81 -9.02
CA PHE A 97 12.55 -9.07 -9.49
C PHE A 97 13.00 -10.28 -8.67
N GLN A 98 14.20 -10.27 -8.10
CA GLN A 98 14.68 -11.32 -7.19
C GLN A 98 13.92 -11.34 -5.85
N GLN A 99 13.29 -10.23 -5.44
CA GLN A 99 12.47 -10.18 -4.23
C GLN A 99 11.06 -10.72 -4.45
N VAL A 100 10.66 -10.95 -5.70
CA VAL A 100 9.31 -11.44 -6.02
C VAL A 100 9.22 -12.92 -5.66
N ASP A 101 8.34 -13.26 -4.73
CA ASP A 101 8.00 -14.65 -4.44
C ASP A 101 7.43 -15.28 -5.71
N PRO A 102 8.07 -16.33 -6.27
CA PRO A 102 7.64 -16.94 -7.53
C PRO A 102 6.19 -17.40 -7.47
N THR A 103 5.71 -17.83 -6.30
CA THR A 103 4.34 -18.27 -6.16
C THR A 103 3.37 -17.10 -6.42
N THR A 104 3.75 -15.85 -6.11
CA THR A 104 2.88 -14.69 -6.27
C THR A 104 2.54 -14.33 -7.70
N LEU A 105 3.39 -14.67 -8.67
CA LEU A 105 3.14 -14.37 -10.07
C LEU A 105 2.24 -15.40 -10.78
N PHE A 106 1.77 -16.43 -10.08
CA PHE A 106 0.89 -17.46 -10.63
C PHE A 106 -0.50 -17.52 -9.94
N PRO A 107 -1.46 -16.69 -10.38
CA PRO A 107 -2.89 -16.98 -10.36
C PRO A 107 -3.43 -17.37 -11.76
N PRO A 108 -4.56 -18.11 -11.86
CA PRO A 108 -5.04 -18.77 -13.10
C PRO A 108 -5.50 -17.83 -14.25
N GLN A 109 -5.20 -16.54 -14.21
CA GLN A 109 -5.69 -15.57 -15.21
C GLN A 109 -4.84 -15.51 -16.49
N LEU A 110 -3.71 -16.20 -16.55
CA LEU A 110 -2.97 -16.43 -17.80
C LEU A 110 -3.53 -17.59 -18.64
N ALA A 111 -4.62 -18.23 -18.21
CA ALA A 111 -5.28 -19.30 -18.98
C ALA A 111 -6.11 -18.80 -20.19
N ASN A 112 -6.18 -17.48 -20.40
CA ASN A 112 -7.02 -16.87 -21.46
C ASN A 112 -6.25 -15.86 -22.34
N LEU A 113 -4.93 -15.98 -22.46
CA LEU A 113 -4.14 -15.34 -23.51
C LEU A 113 -3.51 -16.43 -24.38
#